data_AF-A0A4U7L1N9-F1
#
_entry.id   AF-A0A4U7L1N9-F1
#
_cell.length_a   1.000
_cell.length_b   1.000
_cell.length_c   1.000
_cell.angle_alpha   90.00
_cell.angle_beta   90.00
_cell.angle_gamma   90.00
#
_symmetry.space_group_name_H-M   'P 1'
#
loop_
_entity.id
_entity.type
_entity.pdbx_description
1 polymer ?
#
loop_
_entity_poly.entity_id
_entity_poly.type
_entity_poly.pdbx_seq_one_letter_code
_entity_poly.pdbx_strand_id
1 'polypeptide(L)'
;MRQTRLDESKKNIRKGEMEKSKDSAEAQATAGSKRKEPAADADPKLTKEEIQNRNKNRKTEPSVADDQNDEDSTTGQNGDQDGASSPVKLSGDQRNVDSKLKGDDVEIKSGDSRDKKEVPWHVTEKGVVYFFYRPKVMSSDKAESNSTKSLDDVQSTSMLLVPRASESDTAPAVYAANDKGFAEDGQDDKRKPPNLTAYRLISLGKKRMPSPEAALKRGQEPGGIGGRHSEAIWATVADIGADLKAVADGMGEEHYSTKTRGDRIKPAARPAGRGHYALSIKKTGPPSSREVRLTYHLSHPSRDDFGQVQQELGLHTASSVLVQMRNPTLAPTGPGAPAAGLPEDQRAILTKDELQENFGGDVNQNGNRYAPPEEPALLDRKGVELLLIKREQQEDDGSKGLGDKQSEALAKLAQHDSDNLSDEAILKELELSSKEIEVEALSGEWI
;
A
#
# COMPACT_ATOMS: atom_id res chain seq x y z
N MET A 1 -33.84 17.31 -47.49
CA MET A 1 -35.11 16.59 -47.75
C MET A 1 -34.84 15.09 -47.72
N ARG A 2 -35.84 14.25 -47.37
CA ARG A 2 -35.72 12.79 -47.29
C ARG A 2 -36.10 12.12 -48.62
N GLN A 3 -35.43 11.03 -48.97
CA GLN A 3 -35.93 9.74 -49.54
C GLN A 3 -34.73 9.06 -50.24
N THR A 4 -34.20 7.88 -49.89
CA THR A 4 -34.77 6.52 -49.69
C THR A 4 -35.46 5.94 -50.93
N ARG A 5 -34.87 4.92 -51.57
CA ARG A 5 -35.26 3.50 -51.42
C ARG A 5 -34.56 2.53 -52.41
N LEU A 6 -34.35 1.30 -51.90
CA LEU A 6 -34.31 -0.05 -52.50
C LEU A 6 -33.65 -0.30 -53.88
N ASP A 7 -32.86 -1.36 -54.16
CA ASP A 7 -32.71 -2.77 -53.68
C ASP A 7 -33.33 -3.83 -54.63
N GLU A 8 -32.76 -5.06 -54.59
CA GLU A 8 -33.03 -6.27 -55.41
C GLU A 8 -32.65 -6.22 -56.91
N SER A 9 -32.00 -7.24 -57.52
CA SER A 9 -32.48 -8.63 -57.58
C SER A 9 -31.49 -9.63 -58.26
N LYS A 10 -31.45 -10.87 -57.75
CA LYS A 10 -31.37 -12.18 -58.47
C LYS A 10 -30.06 -12.58 -59.22
N LYS A 11 -29.41 -13.71 -58.84
CA LYS A 11 -29.63 -15.14 -59.27
C LYS A 11 -29.18 -15.40 -60.74
N ASN A 12 -28.50 -16.50 -61.13
CA ASN A 12 -28.03 -17.73 -60.44
C ASN A 12 -27.15 -18.61 -61.39
N ILE A 13 -26.56 -19.71 -60.87
CA ILE A 13 -26.45 -21.08 -61.49
C ILE A 13 -25.28 -21.53 -62.44
N ARG A 14 -24.67 -22.70 -62.07
CA ARG A 14 -23.92 -23.75 -62.86
C ARG A 14 -22.51 -23.40 -63.39
N LYS A 15 -21.51 -24.31 -63.51
CA LYS A 15 -21.25 -25.78 -63.29
C LYS A 15 -19.72 -25.90 -62.93
N GLY A 16 -19.09 -26.97 -62.42
CA GLY A 16 -19.50 -28.34 -62.03
C GLY A 16 -18.38 -29.39 -62.31
N GLU A 17 -17.70 -29.89 -61.26
CA GLU A 17 -16.93 -31.17 -61.12
C GLU A 17 -15.63 -31.36 -61.97
N MET A 18 -14.59 -32.15 -61.60
CA MET A 18 -14.47 -33.41 -60.82
C MET A 18 -13.12 -33.60 -60.05
N GLU A 19 -13.16 -34.39 -58.95
CA GLU A 19 -12.20 -35.43 -58.42
C GLU A 19 -10.66 -35.19 -58.29
N LYS A 20 -9.84 -35.83 -57.41
CA LYS A 20 -9.98 -36.75 -56.22
C LYS A 20 -8.60 -36.91 -55.50
N SER A 21 -8.56 -36.92 -54.16
CA SER A 21 -7.67 -37.72 -53.24
C SER A 21 -7.80 -37.15 -51.80
N LYS A 22 -8.28 -37.86 -50.76
CA LYS A 22 -7.74 -39.01 -49.98
C LYS A 22 -6.47 -38.73 -49.15
N ASP A 23 -6.65 -38.35 -47.87
CA ASP A 23 -6.27 -39.06 -46.62
C ASP A 23 -6.52 -38.09 -45.43
N SER A 24 -7.39 -38.35 -44.44
CA SER A 24 -7.42 -39.35 -43.35
C SER A 24 -6.80 -38.85 -42.02
N ALA A 25 -7.61 -38.89 -40.94
CA ALA A 25 -7.29 -38.95 -39.50
C ALA A 25 -8.33 -38.17 -38.65
N GLU A 26 -9.06 -38.89 -37.80
CA GLU A 26 -9.95 -38.33 -36.77
C GLU A 26 -9.18 -38.06 -35.47
N ALA A 27 -9.66 -37.12 -34.64
CA ALA A 27 -10.05 -37.39 -33.24
C ALA A 27 -10.44 -36.08 -32.52
N GLN A 28 -11.67 -36.02 -32.01
CA GLN A 28 -12.12 -34.97 -31.08
C GLN A 28 -11.74 -35.35 -29.64
N ALA A 29 -11.17 -34.41 -28.88
CA ALA A 29 -11.00 -34.56 -27.43
C ALA A 29 -12.27 -34.06 -26.71
N THR A 30 -12.82 -34.90 -25.83
CA THR A 30 -14.13 -34.68 -25.17
C THR A 30 -14.02 -33.99 -23.82
N ALA A 31 -15.05 -33.20 -23.47
CA ALA A 31 -15.18 -32.56 -22.17
C ALA A 31 -15.72 -33.53 -21.10
N GLY A 32 -15.10 -33.55 -19.92
CA GLY A 32 -15.56 -34.31 -18.75
C GLY A 32 -16.56 -33.52 -17.89
N SER A 33 -17.70 -34.13 -17.57
CA SER A 33 -18.80 -33.49 -16.82
C SER A 33 -18.89 -33.91 -15.35
N LYS A 34 -19.69 -33.16 -14.58
CA LYS A 34 -19.90 -33.25 -13.13
C LYS A 34 -20.50 -34.59 -12.68
N ARG A 35 -20.28 -34.94 -11.40
CA ARG A 35 -21.25 -35.75 -10.61
C ARG A 35 -21.35 -35.23 -9.17
N LYS A 36 -22.50 -35.50 -8.53
CA LYS A 36 -22.90 -34.99 -7.21
C LYS A 36 -23.50 -36.13 -6.37
N GLU A 37 -23.09 -36.26 -5.11
CA GLU A 37 -23.84 -36.83 -3.96
C GLU A 37 -24.29 -38.33 -4.01
N PRO A 38 -24.63 -39.00 -2.87
CA PRO A 38 -25.35 -38.49 -1.68
C PRO A 38 -24.69 -38.71 -0.29
N ALA A 39 -25.37 -38.20 0.74
CA ALA A 39 -24.98 -38.18 2.15
C ALA A 39 -25.63 -39.32 2.98
N ALA A 40 -25.12 -39.54 4.20
CA ALA A 40 -25.79 -40.24 5.31
C ALA A 40 -25.26 -39.75 6.67
N ASP A 41 -26.14 -39.58 7.65
CA ASP A 41 -25.85 -39.12 9.02
C ASP A 41 -25.20 -40.19 9.92
N ALA A 42 -24.38 -39.75 10.89
CA ALA A 42 -24.42 -40.22 12.29
C ALA A 42 -23.49 -39.41 13.22
N ASP A 43 -24.07 -38.74 14.23
CA ASP A 43 -23.34 -38.30 15.45
C ASP A 43 -22.85 -39.51 16.27
N PRO A 44 -21.81 -39.35 17.10
CA PRO A 44 -22.10 -39.46 18.53
C PRO A 44 -21.45 -38.39 19.41
N LYS A 45 -22.23 -37.92 20.40
CA LYS A 45 -21.76 -37.10 21.52
C LYS A 45 -20.71 -37.83 22.36
N LEU A 46 -19.66 -37.14 22.79
CA LEU A 46 -18.82 -37.53 23.92
C LEU A 46 -18.87 -36.48 25.04
N THR A 47 -18.73 -36.95 26.27
CA THR A 47 -19.14 -36.27 27.50
C THR A 47 -18.00 -35.56 28.23
N LYS A 48 -18.38 -34.76 29.23
CA LYS A 48 -17.56 -33.70 29.84
C LYS A 48 -16.55 -34.16 30.91
N GLU A 49 -16.07 -35.40 30.86
CA GLU A 49 -15.35 -36.04 31.99
C GLU A 49 -13.90 -36.50 31.72
N GLU A 50 -13.29 -36.23 30.55
CA GLU A 50 -11.90 -36.63 30.26
C GLU A 50 -10.88 -35.46 30.19
N ILE A 51 -11.22 -34.27 30.71
CA ILE A 51 -10.28 -33.14 30.87
C ILE A 51 -10.13 -32.78 32.35
N GLN A 52 -9.70 -33.72 33.18
CA GLN A 52 -9.26 -33.43 34.56
C GLN A 52 -8.27 -34.45 35.16
N ASN A 53 -7.23 -34.78 34.41
CA ASN A 53 -5.94 -35.33 34.86
C ASN A 53 -4.93 -34.97 33.75
N ARG A 54 -3.74 -34.40 33.97
CA ARG A 54 -2.86 -34.59 35.13
C ARG A 54 -1.80 -33.46 35.21
N ASN A 55 -2.09 -32.38 35.94
CA ASN A 55 -1.05 -31.42 36.36
C ASN A 55 -0.26 -32.05 37.52
N LYS A 56 1.04 -32.39 37.33
CA LYS A 56 2.10 -32.47 38.38
C LYS A 56 3.43 -33.07 37.89
N ASN A 57 4.47 -32.21 37.83
CA ASN A 57 5.93 -32.40 38.03
C ASN A 57 6.63 -31.28 37.22
N ARG A 58 7.37 -30.30 37.76
CA ARG A 58 8.40 -30.28 38.84
C ARG A 58 9.59 -31.20 38.44
N LYS A 59 10.85 -30.75 38.35
CA LYS A 59 11.57 -29.74 39.14
C LYS A 59 12.89 -29.27 38.44
N THR A 60 13.41 -28.11 38.83
CA THR A 60 14.80 -27.60 38.69
C THR A 60 15.86 -28.55 39.32
N GLU A 61 17.20 -28.44 39.20
CA GLU A 61 18.23 -27.35 39.17
C GLU A 61 19.63 -28.03 38.85
N PRO A 62 20.86 -27.43 38.86
CA PRO A 62 21.33 -26.02 38.89
C PRO A 62 22.56 -25.65 37.96
N SER A 63 22.93 -24.36 37.94
CA SER A 63 24.26 -23.67 37.84
C SER A 63 25.58 -24.27 37.27
N VAL A 64 26.33 -23.43 36.53
CA VAL A 64 27.72 -23.01 36.86
C VAL A 64 27.84 -21.49 36.65
N ALA A 65 28.59 -20.79 37.49
CA ALA A 65 28.97 -19.39 37.33
C ALA A 65 30.50 -19.28 37.37
N ASP A 66 31.07 -18.29 36.69
CA ASP A 66 32.43 -17.80 36.95
C ASP A 66 32.44 -16.28 36.75
N ASP A 67 33.22 -15.58 37.58
CA ASP A 67 33.12 -14.14 37.83
C ASP A 67 34.53 -13.58 38.05
N GLN A 68 34.97 -12.63 37.19
CA GLN A 68 36.17 -11.81 37.43
C GLN A 68 35.98 -10.40 36.87
N ASN A 69 36.20 -9.41 37.74
CA ASN A 69 36.31 -7.98 37.44
C ASN A 69 37.58 -7.66 36.62
N ASP A 70 37.60 -6.48 35.99
CA ASP A 70 38.60 -5.46 36.35
C ASP A 70 38.17 -4.05 35.84
N GLU A 71 38.84 -3.01 36.34
CA GLU A 71 38.31 -1.65 36.50
C GLU A 71 38.61 -0.64 35.36
N ASP A 72 37.84 0.46 35.40
CA ASP A 72 38.17 1.85 35.06
C ASP A 72 38.46 2.28 33.60
N SER A 73 37.57 3.12 33.05
CA SER A 73 37.89 4.52 32.65
C SER A 73 36.69 5.21 31.99
N THR A 74 35.85 5.87 32.79
CA THR A 74 34.71 6.66 32.28
C THR A 74 35.18 7.90 31.52
N THR A 75 34.97 7.91 30.20
CA THR A 75 34.92 9.15 29.41
C THR A 75 33.50 9.36 28.93
N GLY A 76 32.90 10.50 29.25
CA GLY A 76 31.44 10.67 29.23
C GLY A 76 30.80 10.58 27.85
N GLN A 77 29.80 9.70 27.72
CA GLN A 77 28.73 9.81 26.73
C GLN A 77 27.41 10.01 27.49
N ASN A 78 26.71 11.10 27.20
CA ASN A 78 25.33 11.28 27.64
C ASN A 78 24.46 10.31 26.84
N GLY A 79 24.08 9.20 27.45
CA GLY A 79 23.02 8.34 26.93
C GLY A 79 21.66 8.90 27.33
N ASP A 80 20.84 9.26 26.33
CA ASP A 80 19.39 9.39 26.53
C ASP A 80 18.75 8.01 26.33
N GLN A 81 18.27 7.41 27.42
CA GLN A 81 17.23 6.38 27.39
C GLN A 81 15.98 6.97 28.05
N ASP A 82 14.92 7.20 27.25
CA ASP A 82 13.57 6.64 27.51
C ASP A 82 12.48 7.30 26.63
N GLY A 83 11.52 6.47 26.20
CA GLY A 83 10.14 6.91 25.97
C GLY A 83 9.72 7.26 24.53
N ALA A 84 9.18 6.25 23.83
CA ALA A 84 8.47 6.31 22.54
C ALA A 84 9.31 6.67 21.29
N SER A 85 9.36 5.74 20.34
CA SER A 85 9.86 6.03 18.99
C SER A 85 8.99 7.03 18.26
N SER A 86 9.59 7.70 17.29
CA SER A 86 8.93 8.58 16.34
C SER A 86 9.84 8.75 15.13
N PRO A 87 9.31 9.07 13.94
CA PRO A 87 10.13 9.53 12.82
C PRO A 87 11.03 10.69 13.25
N VAL A 88 12.23 10.81 12.65
CA VAL A 88 13.21 11.80 13.10
C VAL A 88 12.58 13.20 13.15
N LYS A 89 12.67 13.84 14.32
CA LYS A 89 12.14 15.20 14.52
C LYS A 89 12.86 16.15 13.57
N LEU A 90 12.10 16.74 12.63
CA LEU A 90 12.60 17.69 11.65
C LEU A 90 13.48 18.77 12.33
N SER A 91 14.65 19.03 11.73
CA SER A 91 15.53 20.14 12.11
C SER A 91 14.81 21.50 11.96
N GLY A 92 15.41 22.58 12.48
CA GLY A 92 14.85 23.93 12.33
C GLY A 92 14.64 24.31 10.86
N ASP A 93 15.63 24.00 10.02
CA ASP A 93 15.57 24.27 8.57
C ASP A 93 14.57 23.36 7.86
N GLN A 94 14.51 22.08 8.23
CA GLN A 94 13.50 21.17 7.67
C GLN A 94 12.07 21.59 8.01
N ARG A 95 11.79 22.14 9.20
CA ARG A 95 10.46 22.70 9.54
C ARG A 95 10.10 23.89 8.65
N ASN A 96 11.08 24.74 8.31
CA ASN A 96 10.89 25.88 7.40
C ASN A 96 10.65 25.43 5.95
N VAL A 97 11.17 24.27 5.55
CA VAL A 97 10.85 23.66 4.24
C VAL A 97 9.48 22.97 4.30
N ASP A 98 9.22 22.16 5.32
CA ASP A 98 7.97 21.42 5.51
C ASP A 98 6.74 22.33 5.57
N SER A 99 6.83 23.51 6.20
CA SER A 99 5.72 24.47 6.24
C SER A 99 5.27 24.96 4.86
N LYS A 100 6.12 24.87 3.83
CA LYS A 100 5.77 25.22 2.43
C LYS A 100 4.92 24.15 1.74
N LEU A 101 4.78 22.97 2.34
CA LEU A 101 3.82 21.96 1.88
C LEU A 101 2.38 22.32 2.27
N LYS A 102 2.16 23.27 3.20
CA LYS A 102 0.82 23.55 3.73
C LYS A 102 -0.10 24.22 2.70
N GLY A 103 -1.36 23.77 2.66
CA GLY A 103 -2.45 24.55 2.08
C GLY A 103 -2.43 24.62 0.56
N ASP A 104 -2.72 25.82 0.03
CA ASP A 104 -2.93 26.05 -1.40
C ASP A 104 -1.67 26.54 -2.11
N ASP A 105 -1.34 25.92 -3.24
CA ASP A 105 -0.27 26.34 -4.16
C ASP A 105 -0.67 26.00 -5.61
N VAL A 106 0.09 26.52 -6.59
CA VAL A 106 -0.24 26.39 -8.01
C VAL A 106 0.88 25.67 -8.76
N GLU A 107 0.51 24.70 -9.58
CA GLU A 107 1.37 24.02 -10.54
C GLU A 107 1.27 24.75 -11.89
N ILE A 108 2.38 25.29 -12.39
CA ILE A 108 2.42 26.03 -13.65
C ILE A 108 2.87 25.10 -14.78
N LYS A 109 1.90 24.58 -15.53
CA LYS A 109 2.18 23.76 -16.70
C LYS A 109 2.52 24.61 -17.91
N SER A 110 3.70 24.39 -18.46
CA SER A 110 4.17 25.01 -19.71
C SER A 110 3.78 24.11 -20.88
N GLY A 111 2.91 24.58 -21.78
CA GLY A 111 2.57 23.88 -23.02
C GLY A 111 3.39 24.37 -24.22
N ASP A 112 3.26 23.68 -25.35
CA ASP A 112 3.88 24.09 -26.64
C ASP A 112 3.29 25.41 -27.19
N SER A 113 2.07 25.77 -26.78
CA SER A 113 1.49 27.10 -27.01
C SER A 113 1.76 28.02 -25.82
N ARG A 114 1.86 29.33 -26.08
CA ARG A 114 2.32 30.38 -25.13
C ARG A 114 1.44 30.60 -23.88
N ASP A 115 0.42 29.77 -23.67
CA ASP A 115 -0.52 29.86 -22.57
C ASP A 115 -0.09 28.92 -21.44
N LYS A 116 0.44 29.49 -20.36
CA LYS A 116 0.72 28.74 -19.13
C LYS A 116 -0.59 28.31 -18.49
N LYS A 117 -0.74 27.03 -18.18
CA LYS A 117 -1.93 26.50 -17.50
C LYS A 117 -1.64 26.34 -16.01
N GLU A 118 -2.31 27.15 -15.21
CA GLU A 118 -2.30 27.03 -13.75
C GLU A 118 -3.24 25.91 -13.29
N VAL A 119 -2.73 25.01 -12.44
CA VAL A 119 -3.50 23.96 -11.78
C VAL A 119 -3.40 24.17 -10.25
N PRO A 120 -4.48 24.57 -9.58
CA PRO A 120 -4.47 24.77 -8.13
C PRO A 120 -4.52 23.42 -7.39
N TRP A 121 -3.61 23.26 -6.43
CA TRP A 121 -3.50 22.09 -5.55
C TRP A 121 -3.67 22.51 -4.09
N HIS A 122 -4.25 21.62 -3.29
CA HIS A 122 -4.39 21.77 -1.85
C HIS A 122 -3.83 20.54 -1.15
N VAL A 123 -2.82 20.68 -0.30
CA VAL A 123 -2.31 19.56 0.52
C VAL A 123 -3.21 19.38 1.75
N THR A 124 -3.79 18.20 1.90
CA THR A 124 -4.64 17.81 3.04
C THR A 124 -3.90 16.99 4.10
N GLU A 125 -2.78 16.36 3.73
CA GLU A 125 -1.92 15.63 4.66
C GLU A 125 -0.50 15.56 4.09
N LYS A 126 0.49 15.49 4.98
CA LYS A 126 1.89 15.22 4.63
C LYS A 126 2.56 14.36 5.69
N GLY A 127 3.60 13.62 5.33
CA GLY A 127 4.29 12.74 6.26
C GLY A 127 5.52 12.04 5.70
N VAL A 128 5.89 10.94 6.35
CA VAL A 128 6.96 10.04 5.90
C VAL A 128 6.32 8.79 5.30
N VAL A 129 6.83 8.31 4.18
CA VAL A 129 6.41 7.08 3.51
C VAL A 129 7.54 6.08 3.49
N TYR A 130 7.22 4.82 3.74
CA TYR A 130 8.13 3.69 3.62
C TYR A 130 7.51 2.61 2.74
N PHE A 131 8.34 1.90 1.99
CA PHE A 131 7.95 0.77 1.15
C PHE A 131 8.67 -0.49 1.63
N PHE A 132 7.93 -1.57 1.75
CA PHE A 132 8.43 -2.87 2.21
C PHE A 132 7.96 -3.98 1.28
N TYR A 133 8.79 -5.00 1.08
CA TYR A 133 8.35 -6.28 0.54
C TYR A 133 8.62 -7.39 1.56
N ARG A 134 7.79 -8.43 1.57
CA ARG A 134 8.03 -9.62 2.39
C ARG A 134 8.29 -10.82 1.45
N PRO A 135 9.40 -11.58 1.63
CA PRO A 135 9.64 -12.81 0.86
C PRO A 135 8.53 -13.85 1.04
N LYS A 136 8.45 -14.80 0.11
CA LYS A 136 7.50 -15.93 0.18
C LYS A 136 7.70 -16.78 1.43
N VAL A 137 6.58 -17.21 2.03
CA VAL A 137 6.57 -18.27 3.05
C VAL A 137 7.26 -19.52 2.51
N MET A 138 8.23 -19.99 3.26
CA MET A 138 9.08 -21.13 2.94
C MET A 138 8.89 -22.25 3.96
N SER A 139 9.57 -23.37 3.72
CA SER A 139 9.59 -24.54 4.61
C SER A 139 10.85 -24.45 5.48
N SER A 140 10.76 -24.80 6.76
CA SER A 140 11.86 -24.54 7.72
C SER A 140 13.17 -25.26 7.38
N ASP A 141 13.10 -26.40 6.67
CA ASP A 141 14.24 -27.13 6.09
C ASP A 141 15.03 -26.35 5.03
N LYS A 142 14.52 -25.20 4.57
CA LYS A 142 15.15 -24.36 3.54
C LYS A 142 15.54 -22.97 4.04
N ALA A 143 15.43 -22.68 5.34
CA ALA A 143 15.61 -21.34 5.91
C ALA A 143 16.85 -20.60 5.38
N GLU A 144 18.01 -21.27 5.36
CA GLU A 144 19.30 -20.72 4.90
C GLU A 144 19.38 -20.42 3.39
N SER A 145 18.35 -20.79 2.61
CA SER A 145 18.25 -20.58 1.16
C SER A 145 17.23 -19.50 0.78
N ASN A 146 16.87 -18.59 1.70
CA ASN A 146 15.88 -17.53 1.48
C ASN A 146 16.35 -16.38 0.56
N SER A 147 16.79 -16.71 -0.66
CA SER A 147 17.11 -15.71 -1.67
C SER A 147 15.84 -15.29 -2.43
N THR A 148 15.40 -14.05 -2.26
CA THR A 148 14.44 -13.41 -3.16
C THR A 148 15.22 -12.95 -4.39
N LYS A 149 14.74 -13.23 -5.61
CA LYS A 149 15.46 -12.84 -6.86
C LYS A 149 14.61 -12.06 -7.85
N SER A 150 13.33 -11.88 -7.53
CA SER A 150 12.32 -11.28 -8.39
C SER A 150 11.03 -10.99 -7.62
N LEU A 151 10.15 -10.19 -8.22
CA LEU A 151 8.78 -9.98 -7.76
C LEU A 151 7.96 -11.27 -7.61
N ASP A 152 8.32 -12.35 -8.31
CA ASP A 152 7.66 -13.63 -8.13
C ASP A 152 7.97 -14.24 -6.75
N ASP A 153 9.17 -14.04 -6.21
CA ASP A 153 9.60 -14.56 -4.90
C ASP A 153 9.05 -13.77 -3.71
N VAL A 154 8.47 -12.59 -3.96
CA VAL A 154 7.77 -11.78 -2.96
C VAL A 154 6.41 -12.41 -2.60
N GLN A 155 6.04 -12.42 -1.31
CA GLN A 155 4.69 -12.72 -0.83
C GLN A 155 3.75 -11.54 -1.05
N SER A 156 4.14 -10.38 -0.52
CA SER A 156 3.34 -9.16 -0.41
C SER A 156 4.24 -7.94 -0.34
N THR A 157 3.73 -6.81 -0.83
CA THR A 157 4.40 -5.50 -0.73
C THR A 157 3.47 -4.53 -0.04
N SER A 158 4.02 -3.70 0.85
CA SER A 158 3.27 -2.76 1.67
C SER A 158 3.88 -1.36 1.59
N MET A 159 3.02 -0.36 1.61
CA MET A 159 3.36 1.05 1.74
C MET A 159 2.88 1.52 3.12
N LEU A 160 3.81 1.97 3.96
CA LEU A 160 3.51 2.54 5.27
C LEU A 160 3.49 4.07 5.15
N LEU A 161 2.35 4.68 5.41
CA LEU A 161 2.23 6.14 5.55
C LEU A 161 2.26 6.50 7.03
N VAL A 162 3.10 7.47 7.40
CA VAL A 162 3.24 7.99 8.77
C VAL A 162 2.91 9.50 8.73
N PRO A 163 1.64 9.89 8.98
CA PRO A 163 1.20 11.28 8.95
C PRO A 163 1.94 12.15 9.98
N ARG A 164 2.31 13.39 9.62
CA ARG A 164 2.94 14.34 10.56
C ARG A 164 1.90 15.25 11.21
N ALA A 165 1.98 15.32 12.54
CA ALA A 165 1.09 16.00 13.48
C ALA A 165 0.77 17.49 13.23
N SER A 166 1.49 18.18 12.34
CA SER A 166 1.32 19.62 12.14
C SER A 166 0.09 20.00 11.32
N GLU A 167 -0.40 19.10 10.44
CA GLU A 167 -1.28 19.48 9.32
C GLU A 167 -2.29 18.43 8.84
N SER A 168 -2.40 17.27 9.51
CA SER A 168 -3.54 16.35 9.29
C SER A 168 -4.40 16.34 10.55
N ASP A 169 -5.70 16.56 10.39
CA ASP A 169 -6.67 16.55 11.50
C ASP A 169 -6.75 15.17 12.19
N THR A 170 -6.17 14.11 11.60
CA THR A 170 -6.13 12.75 12.17
C THR A 170 -4.74 12.28 12.62
N ALA A 171 -3.69 13.06 12.38
CA ALA A 171 -2.37 12.76 12.91
C ALA A 171 -2.32 13.01 14.44
N PRO A 172 -1.52 12.26 15.22
CA PRO A 172 -1.43 12.47 16.67
C PRO A 172 -0.91 13.87 17.00
N ALA A 173 -1.80 14.75 17.46
CA ALA A 173 -1.43 16.05 18.02
C ALA A 173 -0.38 15.82 19.12
N VAL A 174 0.82 16.37 18.88
CA VAL A 174 2.05 16.31 19.70
C VAL A 174 1.93 15.42 20.93
N TYR A 175 2.52 14.22 20.87
CA TYR A 175 2.58 13.26 21.98
C TYR A 175 2.87 13.96 23.31
N ALA A 176 1.82 14.13 24.12
CA ALA A 176 1.86 14.80 25.41
C ALA A 176 2.42 13.85 26.49
N ALA A 177 3.61 13.29 26.22
CA ALA A 177 4.44 12.70 27.24
C ALA A 177 4.97 13.84 28.12
N ASN A 178 4.63 13.78 29.41
CA ASN A 178 4.98 14.73 30.47
C ASN A 178 4.26 16.09 30.42
N ASP A 179 3.03 16.12 30.93
CA ASP A 179 2.85 16.84 32.19
C ASP A 179 1.89 16.10 33.15
N LYS A 180 2.20 16.10 34.46
CA LYS A 180 1.35 15.50 35.50
C LYS A 180 0.31 16.52 35.94
N GLY A 181 -0.70 16.73 35.11
CA GLY A 181 -1.82 17.63 35.38
C GLY A 181 -3.16 17.00 35.03
N PHE A 182 -3.80 16.33 36.00
CA PHE A 182 -5.26 16.25 35.97
C PHE A 182 -5.80 17.65 36.22
N ALA A 183 -6.29 18.30 35.17
CA ALA A 183 -7.08 19.54 35.25
C ALA A 183 -8.49 19.26 34.72
N GLU A 184 -9.48 19.82 35.40
CA GLU A 184 -10.89 19.41 35.36
C GLU A 184 -11.66 19.87 34.11
N ASP A 185 -12.91 19.39 34.03
CA ASP A 185 -13.91 19.67 33.00
C ASP A 185 -13.88 21.09 32.40
N GLY A 186 -13.74 21.15 31.07
CA GLY A 186 -13.52 22.41 30.35
C GLY A 186 -13.97 22.41 28.89
N GLN A 187 -15.24 22.09 28.64
CA GLN A 187 -16.01 22.39 27.41
C GLN A 187 -15.68 21.59 26.13
N ASP A 188 -16.74 21.18 25.42
CA ASP A 188 -16.70 20.36 24.20
C ASP A 188 -15.95 21.03 23.03
N ASP A 189 -14.65 20.78 22.85
CA ASP A 189 -13.99 21.02 21.57
C ASP A 189 -14.28 19.87 20.60
N LYS A 190 -15.16 20.14 19.63
CA LYS A 190 -15.61 19.21 18.58
C LYS A 190 -14.52 18.86 17.54
N ARG A 191 -13.25 19.21 17.80
CA ARG A 191 -12.09 18.99 16.92
C ARG A 191 -11.14 17.88 17.38
N LYS A 192 -11.44 17.16 18.47
CA LYS A 192 -10.66 15.97 18.83
C LYS A 192 -10.94 14.86 17.81
N PRO A 193 -9.96 14.39 17.01
CA PRO A 193 -10.19 13.29 16.09
C PRO A 193 -10.54 12.01 16.87
N PRO A 194 -11.46 11.18 16.35
CA PRO A 194 -11.91 9.98 17.05
C PRO A 194 -10.81 8.92 17.21
N ASN A 195 -9.81 8.92 16.30
CA ASN A 195 -8.64 8.05 16.34
C ASN A 195 -7.39 8.89 16.04
N LEU A 196 -6.31 8.68 16.80
CA LEU A 196 -4.99 9.23 16.49
C LEU A 196 -4.28 8.25 15.55
N THR A 197 -4.19 8.57 14.25
CA THR A 197 -3.48 7.73 13.29
C THR A 197 -2.00 8.12 13.25
N ALA A 198 -1.18 7.39 13.98
CA ALA A 198 0.27 7.46 13.83
C ALA A 198 0.72 6.81 12.51
N TYR A 199 0.02 5.78 12.01
CA TYR A 199 0.34 5.15 10.74
C TYR A 199 -0.86 4.53 10.00
N ARG A 200 -0.72 4.40 8.68
CA ARG A 200 -1.56 3.56 7.82
C ARG A 200 -0.68 2.57 7.05
N LEU A 201 -0.90 1.27 7.25
CA LEU A 201 -0.23 0.20 6.51
C LEU A 201 -1.11 -0.20 5.32
N ILE A 202 -0.64 0.08 4.11
CA ILE A 202 -1.37 -0.13 2.86
C ILE A 202 -0.75 -1.32 2.11
N SER A 203 -1.49 -2.42 1.98
CA SER A 203 -1.10 -3.58 1.18
C SER A 203 -1.29 -3.28 -0.32
N LEU A 204 -0.29 -3.60 -1.14
CA LEU A 204 -0.28 -3.35 -2.58
C LEU A 204 -0.59 -4.62 -3.38
N GLY A 205 -1.67 -4.58 -4.16
CA GLY A 205 -2.02 -5.58 -5.16
C GLY A 205 -0.96 -5.66 -6.27
N LYS A 206 -0.91 -6.80 -6.97
CA LYS A 206 0.22 -7.16 -7.87
C LYS A 206 1.62 -7.10 -7.21
N LYS A 207 1.71 -6.89 -5.88
CA LYS A 207 2.94 -6.71 -5.10
C LYS A 207 3.78 -5.48 -5.48
N ARG A 208 3.21 -4.45 -6.10
CA ARG A 208 3.98 -3.28 -6.56
C ARG A 208 3.13 -2.02 -6.73
N MET A 209 3.78 -0.88 -6.88
CA MET A 209 3.15 0.37 -7.31
C MET A 209 2.84 0.36 -8.82
N PRO A 210 1.88 1.20 -9.28
CA PRO A 210 1.57 1.32 -10.71
C PRO A 210 2.77 1.85 -11.50
N SER A 211 3.15 1.16 -12.57
CA SER A 211 4.25 1.53 -13.46
C SER A 211 3.88 1.14 -14.91
N PRO A 212 3.00 1.93 -15.56
CA PRO A 212 2.58 1.67 -16.94
C PRO A 212 3.77 1.63 -17.92
N GLU A 213 4.77 2.48 -17.71
CA GLU A 213 6.02 2.50 -18.48
C GLU A 213 6.81 1.18 -18.39
N ALA A 214 6.79 0.47 -17.27
CA ALA A 214 7.43 -0.84 -17.16
C ALA A 214 6.66 -1.93 -17.93
N ALA A 215 5.32 -1.85 -18.00
CA ALA A 215 4.52 -2.74 -18.84
C ALA A 215 4.79 -2.47 -20.34
N LEU A 216 4.79 -1.20 -20.75
CA LEU A 216 5.01 -0.80 -22.14
C LEU A 216 6.43 -1.12 -22.63
N LYS A 217 7.47 -0.95 -21.80
CA LYS A 217 8.84 -1.41 -22.10
C LYS A 217 8.94 -2.92 -22.37
N ARG A 218 8.02 -3.73 -21.82
CA ARG A 218 7.92 -5.18 -22.08
C ARG A 218 6.95 -5.53 -23.23
N GLY A 219 6.43 -4.54 -23.96
CA GLY A 219 5.43 -4.75 -25.01
C GLY A 219 4.07 -5.22 -24.50
N GLN A 220 3.76 -4.98 -23.22
CA GLN A 220 2.50 -5.36 -22.58
C GLN A 220 1.58 -4.14 -22.48
N GLU A 221 0.26 -4.31 -22.68
CA GLU A 221 -0.70 -3.24 -22.38
C GLU A 221 -0.76 -3.01 -20.85
N PRO A 222 -0.63 -1.75 -20.38
CA PRO A 222 -0.95 -1.37 -19.01
C PRO A 222 -2.38 -1.79 -18.63
N GLY A 223 -2.50 -2.59 -17.57
CA GLY A 223 -3.79 -3.12 -17.14
C GLY A 223 -4.48 -2.19 -16.12
N GLY A 224 -5.70 -1.74 -16.42
CA GLY A 224 -6.49 -0.99 -15.44
C GLY A 224 -7.62 -0.13 -16.02
N ILE A 225 -8.14 0.76 -15.17
CA ILE A 225 -9.09 1.80 -15.55
C ILE A 225 -8.30 2.98 -16.13
N GLY A 226 -8.62 3.39 -17.36
CA GLY A 226 -8.00 4.51 -18.08
C GLY A 226 -7.43 4.17 -19.46
N GLY A 227 -7.32 2.87 -19.81
CA GLY A 227 -6.91 2.40 -21.13
C GLY A 227 -5.41 2.17 -21.29
N ARG A 228 -4.94 2.11 -22.54
CA ARG A 228 -3.59 1.65 -22.95
C ARG A 228 -2.39 2.44 -22.42
N HIS A 229 -2.63 3.59 -21.80
CA HIS A 229 -1.58 4.48 -21.29
C HIS A 229 -1.69 4.70 -19.78
N SER A 230 -2.37 3.79 -19.06
CA SER A 230 -2.56 3.89 -17.61
C SER A 230 -2.60 2.53 -16.95
N GLU A 231 -1.94 2.40 -15.80
CA GLU A 231 -2.09 1.24 -14.93
C GLU A 231 -2.89 1.61 -13.68
N ALA A 232 -3.84 0.74 -13.32
CA ALA A 232 -4.51 0.77 -12.03
C ALA A 232 -4.10 -0.46 -11.21
N ILE A 233 -3.75 -0.24 -9.95
CA ILE A 233 -3.45 -1.29 -8.98
C ILE A 233 -4.37 -1.15 -7.77
N TRP A 234 -4.98 -2.27 -7.38
CA TRP A 234 -5.71 -2.41 -6.14
C TRP A 234 -4.78 -2.27 -4.94
N ALA A 235 -5.17 -1.50 -3.94
CA ALA A 235 -4.51 -1.45 -2.65
C ALA A 235 -5.55 -1.51 -1.52
N THR A 236 -5.11 -1.78 -0.30
CA THR A 236 -6.00 -1.91 0.86
C THR A 236 -5.32 -1.34 2.09
N VAL A 237 -5.99 -0.47 2.84
CA VAL A 237 -5.57 -0.11 4.21
C VAL A 237 -5.75 -1.36 5.07
N ALA A 238 -4.66 -2.10 5.25
CA ALA A 238 -4.63 -3.38 5.93
C ALA A 238 -4.57 -3.20 7.45
N ASP A 239 -3.85 -2.16 7.90
CA ASP A 239 -3.74 -1.82 9.31
C ASP A 239 -3.65 -0.31 9.54
N ILE A 240 -4.06 0.13 10.74
CA ILE A 240 -3.94 1.49 11.25
C ILE A 240 -3.67 1.42 12.76
N GLY A 241 -2.94 2.40 13.29
CA GLY A 241 -2.72 2.48 14.73
C GLY A 241 -2.03 3.76 15.19
N ALA A 242 -1.93 3.89 16.51
CA ALA A 242 -1.30 5.01 17.21
C ALA A 242 0.16 4.73 17.64
N ASP A 243 0.67 3.52 17.36
CA ASP A 243 1.97 3.03 17.82
C ASP A 243 2.73 2.32 16.69
N LEU A 244 3.89 2.85 16.30
CA LEU A 244 4.73 2.28 15.25
C LEU A 244 5.33 0.93 15.65
N LYS A 245 5.44 0.61 16.94
CA LYS A 245 5.92 -0.69 17.42
C LYS A 245 5.07 -1.86 16.91
N ALA A 246 3.75 -1.68 16.84
CA ALA A 246 2.84 -2.69 16.29
C ALA A 246 3.16 -3.01 14.81
N VAL A 247 3.70 -2.03 14.07
CA VAL A 247 4.17 -2.23 12.70
C VAL A 247 5.47 -3.05 12.69
N ALA A 248 6.40 -2.76 13.62
CA ALA A 248 7.65 -3.50 13.78
C ALA A 248 7.40 -4.98 14.07
N ASP A 249 6.58 -5.28 15.08
CA ASP A 249 6.18 -6.64 15.44
C ASP A 249 5.51 -7.36 14.24
N GLY A 250 4.68 -6.64 13.47
CA GLY A 250 4.05 -7.11 12.23
C GLY A 250 5.01 -7.28 11.03
N MET A 251 6.22 -6.72 11.10
CA MET A 251 7.28 -6.82 10.09
C MET A 251 8.30 -7.92 10.40
N GLY A 252 8.40 -8.40 11.64
CA GLY A 252 9.30 -9.50 12.02
C GLY A 252 9.05 -10.84 11.31
N GLU A 253 9.98 -11.78 11.48
CA GLU A 253 9.86 -13.17 11.05
C GLU A 253 8.85 -13.95 11.93
N GLU A 254 8.09 -14.86 11.32
CA GLU A 254 7.09 -15.68 12.02
C GLU A 254 7.26 -17.16 11.69
N HIS A 255 7.38 -18.00 12.73
CA HIS A 255 7.47 -19.45 12.63
C HIS A 255 6.14 -20.10 13.01
N TYR A 256 5.60 -20.95 12.16
CA TYR A 256 4.31 -21.62 12.41
C TYR A 256 4.22 -23.01 11.78
N SER A 257 3.55 -23.94 12.45
CA SER A 257 3.37 -25.31 11.94
C SER A 257 2.04 -25.49 11.21
N THR A 258 2.04 -26.29 10.14
CA THR A 258 0.87 -26.54 9.29
C THR A 258 0.56 -28.03 9.15
N LYS A 259 -0.69 -28.41 9.40
CA LYS A 259 -1.14 -29.83 9.43
C LYS A 259 -0.79 -30.65 8.19
N THR A 260 -0.75 -30.01 7.01
CA THR A 260 -0.53 -30.66 5.71
C THR A 260 0.84 -30.39 5.10
N ARG A 261 1.63 -29.48 5.69
CA ARG A 261 2.79 -28.86 5.06
C ARG A 261 3.97 -28.67 6.02
N GLY A 262 3.90 -29.16 7.25
CA GLY A 262 4.99 -29.10 8.23
C GLY A 262 5.27 -27.68 8.71
N ASP A 263 6.46 -27.48 9.25
CA ASP A 263 6.90 -26.21 9.83
C ASP A 263 7.25 -25.19 8.73
N ARG A 264 6.81 -23.95 8.96
CA ARG A 264 6.87 -22.86 8.00
C ARG A 264 7.49 -21.63 8.63
N ILE A 265 8.28 -20.95 7.81
CA ILE A 265 8.86 -19.65 8.11
C ILE A 265 8.24 -18.65 7.15
N LYS A 266 7.74 -17.56 7.69
CA LYS A 266 7.32 -16.36 6.98
C LYS A 266 8.42 -15.32 7.26
N PRO A 267 9.40 -15.16 6.34
CA PRO A 267 10.57 -14.31 6.58
C PRO A 267 10.18 -12.86 6.87
N ALA A 268 11.05 -12.13 7.57
CA ALA A 268 10.83 -10.73 7.89
C ALA A 268 10.54 -9.86 6.64
N ALA A 269 9.81 -8.77 6.83
CA ALA A 269 9.65 -7.75 5.80
C ALA A 269 10.95 -6.95 5.65
N ARG A 270 11.29 -6.65 4.40
CA ARG A 270 12.53 -5.98 3.99
C ARG A 270 12.21 -4.59 3.46
N PRO A 271 12.92 -3.53 3.88
CA PRO A 271 12.73 -2.18 3.35
C PRO A 271 13.14 -2.13 1.88
N ALA A 272 12.44 -1.32 1.09
CA ALA A 272 12.73 -1.06 -0.31
C ALA A 272 12.71 0.43 -0.68
N GLY A 273 12.21 1.30 0.20
CA GLY A 273 12.34 2.74 0.03
C GLY A 273 11.79 3.52 1.21
N ARG A 274 12.32 4.72 1.45
CA ARG A 274 11.90 5.65 2.51
C ARG A 274 11.96 7.08 2.00
N GLY A 275 10.95 7.89 2.28
CA GLY A 275 10.83 9.25 1.74
C GLY A 275 9.75 10.10 2.39
N HIS A 276 9.45 11.26 1.80
CA HIS A 276 8.34 12.11 2.22
C HIS A 276 7.17 12.01 1.24
N TYR A 277 5.95 12.14 1.76
CA TYR A 277 4.74 12.18 0.94
C TYR A 277 3.84 13.38 1.28
N ALA A 278 2.96 13.70 0.33
CA ALA A 278 1.81 14.55 0.53
C ALA A 278 0.57 13.94 -0.15
N LEU A 279 -0.59 14.03 0.51
CA LEU A 279 -1.90 13.86 -0.11
C LEU A 279 -2.41 15.23 -0.53
N SER A 280 -2.85 15.34 -1.79
CA SER A 280 -3.29 16.61 -2.37
C SER A 280 -4.60 16.49 -3.15
N ILE A 281 -5.45 17.52 -3.05
CA ILE A 281 -6.66 17.68 -3.86
C ILE A 281 -6.41 18.72 -4.95
N LYS A 282 -6.76 18.36 -6.19
CA LYS A 282 -6.85 19.28 -7.32
C LYS A 282 -8.10 20.16 -7.19
N LYS A 283 -7.93 21.44 -6.92
CA LYS A 283 -9.04 22.41 -6.72
C LYS A 283 -9.59 22.99 -8.04
N THR A 284 -9.57 22.23 -9.15
CA THR A 284 -10.16 22.68 -10.42
C THR A 284 -11.67 22.45 -10.46
N GLY A 285 -12.41 23.40 -11.06
CA GLY A 285 -13.80 23.18 -11.47
C GLY A 285 -13.88 22.51 -12.85
N PRO A 286 -14.93 21.70 -13.14
CA PRO A 286 -16.05 21.32 -12.28
C PRO A 286 -15.67 20.27 -11.21
N PRO A 287 -16.54 19.95 -10.22
CA PRO A 287 -16.26 18.95 -9.19
C PRO A 287 -15.86 17.56 -9.73
N SER A 288 -16.40 17.15 -10.89
CA SER A 288 -16.01 15.91 -11.57
C SER A 288 -14.58 15.89 -12.12
N SER A 289 -13.84 17.01 -12.02
CA SER A 289 -12.42 17.12 -12.38
C SER A 289 -11.46 17.10 -11.18
N ARG A 290 -12.00 17.00 -9.96
CA ARG A 290 -11.22 16.86 -8.72
C ARG A 290 -10.48 15.52 -8.74
N GLU A 291 -9.22 15.58 -8.33
CA GLU A 291 -8.30 14.46 -8.24
C GLU A 291 -7.70 14.49 -6.84
N VAL A 292 -7.70 13.36 -6.14
CA VAL A 292 -6.81 13.17 -4.99
C VAL A 292 -5.57 12.45 -5.48
N ARG A 293 -4.40 12.92 -5.05
CA ARG A 293 -3.11 12.33 -5.40
C ARG A 293 -2.28 12.06 -4.17
N LEU A 294 -1.57 10.94 -4.20
CA LEU A 294 -0.45 10.65 -3.33
C LEU A 294 0.82 10.96 -4.11
N THR A 295 1.54 12.00 -3.70
CA THR A 295 2.82 12.40 -4.29
C THR A 295 3.93 12.15 -3.29
N TYR A 296 5.02 11.51 -3.71
CA TYR A 296 6.16 11.20 -2.85
C TYR A 296 7.51 11.48 -3.52
N HIS A 297 8.52 11.77 -2.70
CA HIS A 297 9.93 11.79 -3.06
C HIS A 297 10.69 10.87 -2.11
N LEU A 298 11.44 9.91 -2.64
CA LEU A 298 12.30 9.03 -1.87
C LEU A 298 13.59 9.75 -1.49
N SER A 299 13.99 9.52 -0.24
CA SER A 299 15.33 9.83 0.29
C SER A 299 16.25 8.62 0.22
N HIS A 300 15.70 7.40 0.34
CA HIS A 300 16.45 6.15 0.38
C HIS A 300 15.73 5.09 -0.48
N PRO A 301 16.46 4.24 -1.24
CA PRO A 301 17.90 4.37 -1.54
C PRO A 301 18.25 5.74 -2.12
N SER A 302 19.54 6.07 -2.10
CA SER A 302 20.04 7.22 -2.86
C SER A 302 19.70 7.04 -4.35
N ARG A 303 19.86 8.10 -5.14
CA ARG A 303 19.64 8.02 -6.58
C ARG A 303 20.56 6.99 -7.27
N ASP A 304 21.77 6.82 -6.76
CA ASP A 304 22.79 5.98 -7.37
C ASP A 304 22.64 4.50 -6.93
N ASP A 305 22.08 4.27 -5.74
CA ASP A 305 21.71 2.94 -5.22
C ASP A 305 20.28 2.52 -5.63
N PHE A 306 19.64 3.24 -6.55
CA PHE A 306 18.27 2.95 -7.00
C PHE A 306 18.24 1.74 -7.96
N GLY A 307 18.16 0.54 -7.39
CA GLY A 307 18.39 -0.73 -8.08
C GLY A 307 17.17 -1.46 -8.64
N GLN A 308 17.34 -2.77 -8.84
CA GLN A 308 16.37 -3.68 -9.44
C GLN A 308 15.12 -3.85 -8.56
N VAL A 309 15.28 -3.89 -7.23
CA VAL A 309 14.17 -4.04 -6.28
C VAL A 309 13.14 -2.94 -6.47
N GLN A 310 13.58 -1.67 -6.47
CA GLN A 310 12.68 -0.52 -6.60
C GLN A 310 11.98 -0.50 -7.96
N GLN A 311 12.71 -0.85 -9.03
CA GLN A 311 12.16 -0.92 -10.40
C GLN A 311 11.09 -2.01 -10.54
N GLU A 312 11.30 -3.21 -9.99
CA GLU A 312 10.30 -4.29 -10.02
C GLU A 312 9.10 -4.01 -9.12
N LEU A 313 9.31 -3.34 -7.98
CA LEU A 313 8.26 -2.84 -7.10
C LEU A 313 7.55 -1.58 -7.62
N GLY A 314 7.89 -1.10 -8.82
CA GLY A 314 7.23 0.05 -9.49
C GLY A 314 7.43 1.38 -8.77
N LEU A 315 8.50 1.49 -7.97
CA LEU A 315 8.87 2.71 -7.28
C LEU A 315 9.65 3.64 -8.21
N HIS A 316 9.71 4.91 -7.84
CA HIS A 316 10.54 5.93 -8.48
C HIS A 316 11.18 6.81 -7.40
N THR A 317 12.27 7.51 -7.73
CA THR A 317 12.84 8.53 -6.82
C THR A 317 11.85 9.65 -6.51
N ALA A 318 10.93 9.96 -7.44
CA ALA A 318 9.75 10.77 -7.22
C ALA A 318 8.60 10.26 -8.09
N SER A 319 7.37 10.23 -7.56
CA SER A 319 6.18 9.97 -8.36
C SER A 319 4.92 10.54 -7.72
N SER A 320 3.86 10.65 -8.52
CA SER A 320 2.52 11.03 -8.11
C SER A 320 1.54 9.99 -8.63
N VAL A 321 0.62 9.50 -7.80
CA VAL A 321 -0.43 8.56 -8.23
C VAL A 321 -1.80 9.11 -7.85
N LEU A 322 -2.76 8.98 -8.76
CA LEU A 322 -4.15 9.28 -8.47
C LEU A 322 -4.70 8.20 -7.53
N VAL A 323 -5.37 8.62 -6.46
CA VAL A 323 -6.00 7.73 -5.48
C VAL A 323 -7.51 7.82 -5.62
N GLN A 324 -8.17 6.67 -5.79
CA GLN A 324 -9.62 6.55 -5.67
C GLN A 324 -9.96 5.52 -4.60
N MET A 325 -10.89 5.84 -3.72
CA MET A 325 -11.51 4.91 -2.80
C MET A 325 -12.65 4.17 -3.50
N ARG A 326 -12.76 2.87 -3.28
CA ARG A 326 -13.89 2.02 -3.71
C ARG A 326 -15.04 2.19 -2.71
N ASN A 327 -16.27 2.29 -3.22
CA ASN A 327 -17.46 2.30 -2.39
C ASN A 327 -17.60 0.93 -1.68
N PRO A 328 -17.65 0.84 -0.34
CA PRO A 328 -17.69 -0.44 0.36
C PRO A 328 -18.98 -1.23 0.12
N THR A 329 -20.08 -0.57 -0.27
CA THR A 329 -21.33 -1.28 -0.64
C THR A 329 -21.25 -1.97 -2.00
N LEU A 330 -20.19 -1.72 -2.78
CA LEU A 330 -19.92 -2.45 -4.01
C LEU A 330 -19.62 -3.92 -3.68
N ALA A 331 -20.54 -4.82 -4.06
CA ALA A 331 -20.30 -6.25 -4.00
C ALA A 331 -19.00 -6.64 -4.75
N PRO A 332 -18.32 -7.74 -4.37
CA PRO A 332 -17.23 -8.28 -5.17
C PRO A 332 -17.77 -8.56 -6.57
N THR A 333 -16.96 -8.34 -7.60
CA THR A 333 -17.43 -8.27 -8.99
C THR A 333 -18.29 -9.47 -9.39
N GLY A 334 -19.41 -9.16 -10.09
CA GLY A 334 -20.60 -10.02 -10.20
C GLY A 334 -20.47 -11.32 -11.01
N PRO A 335 -21.61 -11.97 -11.35
CA PRO A 335 -21.64 -13.36 -11.80
C PRO A 335 -20.67 -13.68 -12.95
N GLY A 336 -19.67 -14.51 -12.67
CA GLY A 336 -18.68 -14.99 -13.64
C GLY A 336 -17.38 -14.19 -13.71
N ALA A 337 -17.25 -13.05 -13.02
CA ALA A 337 -15.96 -12.40 -12.81
C ALA A 337 -15.20 -13.06 -11.66
N PRO A 338 -13.85 -13.04 -11.64
CA PRO A 338 -13.08 -13.24 -10.41
C PRO A 338 -13.57 -12.25 -9.34
N ALA A 339 -13.57 -12.66 -8.07
CA ALA A 339 -13.93 -11.77 -6.98
C ALA A 339 -12.86 -10.67 -6.85
N ALA A 340 -13.17 -9.46 -7.33
CA ALA A 340 -12.35 -8.28 -7.11
C ALA A 340 -12.83 -7.54 -5.86
N GLY A 341 -11.89 -7.33 -4.94
CA GLY A 341 -12.12 -6.64 -3.67
C GLY A 341 -12.34 -7.58 -2.49
N LEU A 342 -12.44 -6.97 -1.30
CA LEU A 342 -12.51 -7.68 -0.03
C LEU A 342 -13.85 -8.41 0.19
N PRO A 343 -13.83 -9.52 0.97
CA PRO A 343 -15.01 -10.05 1.65
C PRO A 343 -15.78 -8.95 2.39
N GLU A 344 -17.11 -9.08 2.46
CA GLU A 344 -17.98 -8.03 3.00
C GLU A 344 -17.71 -7.73 4.48
N ASP A 345 -17.37 -8.76 5.25
CA ASP A 345 -16.95 -8.70 6.66
C ASP A 345 -15.59 -8.00 6.88
N GLN A 346 -14.83 -7.74 5.82
CA GLN A 346 -13.50 -7.14 5.88
C GLN A 346 -13.43 -5.72 5.28
N ARG A 347 -14.53 -5.19 4.75
CA ARG A 347 -14.56 -3.84 4.17
C ARG A 347 -14.67 -2.76 5.25
N ALA A 348 -14.17 -1.58 4.91
CA ALA A 348 -14.42 -0.36 5.68
C ALA A 348 -15.92 -0.11 5.82
N ILE A 349 -16.36 0.13 7.06
CA ILE A 349 -17.71 0.59 7.36
C ILE A 349 -17.73 2.11 7.27
N LEU A 350 -18.70 2.66 6.53
CA LEU A 350 -18.97 4.09 6.44
C LEU A 350 -20.36 4.38 7.02
N THR A 351 -20.51 5.57 7.60
CA THR A 351 -21.84 6.11 7.93
C THR A 351 -22.64 6.39 6.65
N LYS A 352 -23.96 6.58 6.81
CA LYS A 352 -24.83 6.95 5.68
C LYS A 352 -24.44 8.31 5.09
N ASP A 353 -24.00 9.23 5.93
CA ASP A 353 -23.63 10.58 5.53
C ASP A 353 -22.28 10.55 4.79
N GLU A 354 -21.25 9.86 5.30
CA GLU A 354 -20.00 9.62 4.56
C GLU A 354 -20.23 8.97 3.19
N LEU A 355 -21.13 7.99 3.08
CA LEU A 355 -21.52 7.39 1.80
C LEU A 355 -22.22 8.39 0.88
N GLN A 356 -23.14 9.20 1.42
CA GLN A 356 -23.93 10.16 0.66
C GLN A 356 -23.08 11.32 0.13
N GLU A 357 -22.14 11.81 0.94
CA GLU A 357 -21.27 12.94 0.62
C GLU A 357 -20.16 12.54 -0.37
N ASN A 358 -19.47 11.42 -0.12
CA ASN A 358 -18.31 11.02 -0.94
C ASN A 358 -18.71 10.25 -2.19
N PHE A 359 -19.71 9.37 -2.10
CA PHE A 359 -20.10 8.50 -3.21
C PHE A 359 -21.46 8.86 -3.82
N GLY A 360 -22.26 9.72 -3.21
CA GLY A 360 -23.66 9.91 -3.61
C GLY A 360 -24.60 8.81 -3.10
N GLY A 361 -24.14 7.94 -2.19
CA GLY A 361 -24.92 6.89 -1.53
C GLY A 361 -24.38 5.47 -1.77
N ASP A 362 -25.22 4.48 -1.46
CA ASP A 362 -24.99 3.06 -1.79
C ASP A 362 -25.00 2.87 -3.32
N VAL A 363 -24.08 2.07 -3.87
CA VAL A 363 -24.07 1.67 -5.29
C VAL A 363 -25.43 1.12 -5.77
N ASN A 364 -26.16 0.41 -4.90
CA ASN A 364 -27.50 -0.11 -5.20
C ASN A 364 -28.59 0.98 -5.26
N GLN A 365 -28.27 2.21 -4.83
CA GLN A 365 -29.15 3.38 -4.78
C GLN A 365 -28.63 4.53 -5.66
N ASN A 366 -27.90 4.20 -6.74
CA ASN A 366 -27.25 5.11 -7.69
C ASN A 366 -25.95 5.78 -7.19
N GLY A 367 -25.38 5.32 -6.07
CA GLY A 367 -24.07 5.76 -5.62
C GLY A 367 -22.95 5.41 -6.61
N ASN A 368 -21.94 6.28 -6.70
CA ASN A 368 -20.73 6.04 -7.46
C ASN A 368 -19.97 4.84 -6.87
N ARG A 369 -19.36 4.06 -7.76
CA ARG A 369 -18.52 2.90 -7.39
C ARG A 369 -17.17 3.29 -6.80
N TYR A 370 -16.70 4.48 -7.15
CA TYR A 370 -15.40 5.03 -6.75
C TYR A 370 -15.53 6.54 -6.53
N ALA A 371 -14.75 7.07 -5.60
CA ALA A 371 -14.66 8.50 -5.31
C ALA A 371 -13.22 8.88 -4.92
N PRO A 372 -12.76 10.12 -5.13
CA PRO A 372 -11.53 10.60 -4.52
C PRO A 372 -11.70 10.67 -2.98
N PRO A 373 -10.79 10.11 -2.17
CA PRO A 373 -10.84 10.26 -0.71
C PRO A 373 -10.28 11.64 -0.34
N GLU A 374 -11.12 12.68 -0.45
CA GLU A 374 -10.69 14.07 -0.24
C GLU A 374 -10.35 14.37 1.22
N GLU A 375 -11.06 13.73 2.15
CA GLU A 375 -10.78 13.80 3.58
C GLU A 375 -9.83 12.65 4.00
N PRO A 376 -8.64 12.92 4.57
CA PRO A 376 -7.72 11.87 5.03
C PRO A 376 -8.36 10.90 6.04
N ALA A 377 -9.33 11.37 6.84
CA ALA A 377 -10.12 10.59 7.78
C ALA A 377 -10.84 9.38 7.14
N LEU A 378 -11.13 9.41 5.84
CA LEU A 378 -11.71 8.28 5.10
C LEU A 378 -10.76 7.08 5.03
N LEU A 379 -9.45 7.34 5.10
CA LEU A 379 -8.37 6.34 5.09
C LEU A 379 -8.06 5.81 6.50
N ASP A 380 -8.58 6.44 7.55
CA ASP A 380 -8.32 6.14 8.96
C ASP A 380 -9.19 5.00 9.50
N ARG A 381 -9.21 3.88 8.76
CA ARG A 381 -9.88 2.63 9.12
C ARG A 381 -9.35 1.46 8.28
N LYS A 382 -9.36 0.26 8.85
CA LYS A 382 -9.00 -0.98 8.13
C LYS A 382 -10.07 -1.31 7.07
N GLY A 383 -9.67 -2.03 6.03
CA GLY A 383 -10.60 -2.50 4.99
C GLY A 383 -10.99 -1.45 3.95
N VAL A 384 -10.34 -0.26 3.96
CA VAL A 384 -10.49 0.73 2.88
C VAL A 384 -9.81 0.19 1.64
N GLU A 385 -10.58 -0.02 0.59
CA GLU A 385 -10.11 -0.49 -0.70
C GLU A 385 -9.82 0.70 -1.63
N LEU A 386 -8.62 0.72 -2.21
CA LEU A 386 -8.11 1.82 -3.02
C LEU A 386 -7.76 1.34 -4.43
N LEU A 387 -7.89 2.23 -5.41
CA LEU A 387 -7.21 2.16 -6.69
C LEU A 387 -6.13 3.23 -6.74
N LEU A 388 -4.88 2.78 -6.91
CA LEU A 388 -3.74 3.62 -7.23
C LEU A 388 -3.59 3.62 -8.75
N ILE A 389 -3.68 4.80 -9.38
CA ILE A 389 -3.69 4.94 -10.84
C ILE A 389 -2.56 5.87 -11.28
N LYS A 390 -1.70 5.38 -12.19
CA LYS A 390 -0.64 6.16 -12.85
C LYS A 390 -0.86 6.14 -14.35
N ARG A 391 -0.66 7.28 -15.02
CA ARG A 391 -0.61 7.38 -16.49
C ARG A 391 0.84 7.40 -16.94
N GLU A 392 1.14 6.80 -18.10
CA GLU A 392 2.48 6.68 -18.69
C GLU A 392 3.20 8.03 -18.74
N GLN A 393 2.66 8.98 -19.50
CA GLN A 393 3.25 10.29 -19.69
C GLN A 393 2.98 11.23 -18.51
N GLN A 394 2.62 10.77 -17.32
CA GLN A 394 2.16 11.68 -16.27
C GLN A 394 3.29 12.57 -15.73
N GLU A 395 4.48 12.00 -15.59
CA GLU A 395 5.68 12.74 -15.20
C GLU A 395 6.16 13.64 -16.36
N ASP A 396 6.07 13.18 -17.62
CA ASP A 396 6.42 13.94 -18.84
C ASP A 396 5.42 15.08 -19.17
N ASP A 397 4.13 14.91 -18.87
CA ASP A 397 3.03 15.91 -18.89
C ASP A 397 3.25 17.05 -17.85
N GLY A 398 4.41 17.05 -17.17
CA GLY A 398 4.73 17.94 -16.06
C GLY A 398 3.72 17.86 -14.92
N SER A 399 3.13 16.69 -14.66
CA SER A 399 2.09 16.50 -13.64
C SER A 399 2.66 16.02 -12.31
N LYS A 400 3.19 16.97 -11.55
CA LYS A 400 3.74 16.80 -10.20
C LYS A 400 2.67 16.42 -9.17
N GLY A 401 1.42 16.83 -9.40
CA GLY A 401 0.33 16.58 -8.45
C GLY A 401 0.44 17.39 -7.16
N LEU A 402 1.21 18.48 -7.19
CA LEU A 402 1.44 19.44 -6.13
C LEU A 402 1.73 20.78 -6.80
N GLY A 403 1.51 21.89 -6.09
CA GLY A 403 2.00 23.19 -6.56
C GLY A 403 3.52 23.23 -6.68
N ASP A 404 4.06 24.18 -7.44
CA ASP A 404 5.48 24.21 -7.76
C ASP A 404 6.38 24.38 -6.52
N LYS A 405 5.96 25.18 -5.52
CA LYS A 405 6.71 25.37 -4.27
C LYS A 405 6.56 24.16 -3.35
N GLN A 406 5.38 23.54 -3.35
CA GLN A 406 5.12 22.31 -2.60
C GLN A 406 5.99 21.16 -3.13
N SER A 407 6.06 20.98 -4.45
CA SER A 407 6.92 19.97 -5.08
C SER A 407 8.41 20.22 -4.79
N GLU A 408 8.88 21.48 -4.89
CA GLU A 408 10.26 21.84 -4.53
C GLU A 408 10.56 21.57 -3.04
N ALA A 409 9.60 21.85 -2.15
CA ALA A 409 9.74 21.58 -0.73
C ALA A 409 9.82 20.08 -0.41
N LEU A 410 8.98 19.25 -1.06
CA LEU A 410 8.98 17.80 -0.87
C LEU A 410 10.31 17.18 -1.32
N ALA A 411 10.82 17.62 -2.48
CA ALA A 411 12.14 17.23 -2.99
C ALA A 411 13.28 17.63 -2.05
N LYS A 412 13.25 18.86 -1.49
CA LYS A 412 14.27 19.34 -0.56
C LYS A 412 14.30 18.59 0.77
N LEU A 413 13.14 18.18 1.30
CA LEU A 413 13.09 17.31 2.48
C LEU A 413 13.72 15.95 2.19
N ALA A 414 13.39 15.34 1.05
CA ALA A 414 13.93 14.04 0.67
C ALA A 414 15.45 14.08 0.42
N GLN A 415 15.96 15.13 -0.23
CA GLN A 415 17.40 15.33 -0.41
C GLN A 415 18.11 15.53 0.93
N HIS A 416 17.59 16.41 1.80
CA HIS A 416 18.17 16.62 3.13
C HIS A 416 18.29 15.30 3.91
N ASP A 417 17.25 14.46 3.86
CA ASP A 417 17.29 13.18 4.57
C ASP A 417 18.25 12.19 3.89
N SER A 418 18.32 12.15 2.55
CA SER A 418 19.34 11.37 1.80
C SER A 418 20.78 11.78 2.13
N ASP A 419 21.00 13.04 2.50
CA ASP A 419 22.33 13.58 2.82
C ASP A 419 22.72 13.36 4.30
N ASN A 420 21.77 13.06 5.20
CA ASN A 420 21.97 13.16 6.66
C ASN A 420 21.44 11.96 7.50
N LEU A 421 20.67 11.04 6.93
CA LEU A 421 20.23 9.82 7.62
C LEU A 421 21.02 8.61 7.09
N SER A 422 21.24 7.62 7.96
CA SER A 422 21.75 6.30 7.55
C SER A 422 20.64 5.27 7.56
N ASP A 423 20.87 4.14 6.89
CA ASP A 423 19.88 3.06 6.83
C ASP A 423 19.56 2.46 8.21
N GLU A 424 20.51 2.45 9.15
CA GLU A 424 20.24 2.04 10.54
C GLU A 424 19.42 3.10 11.30
N ALA A 425 19.53 4.38 10.94
CA ALA A 425 18.66 5.42 11.50
C ALA A 425 17.22 5.22 10.99
N ILE A 426 17.03 4.83 9.73
CA ILE A 426 15.72 4.53 9.14
C ILE A 426 15.05 3.34 9.82
N LEU A 427 15.79 2.26 10.08
CA LEU A 427 15.22 1.15 10.85
C LEU A 427 14.80 1.60 12.27
N LYS A 428 15.62 2.42 12.93
CA LYS A 428 15.28 2.99 14.26
C LYS A 428 14.05 3.90 14.24
N GLU A 429 13.76 4.64 13.15
CA GLU A 429 12.53 5.44 13.01
C GLU A 429 11.25 4.61 13.21
N LEU A 430 11.32 3.29 12.96
CA LEU A 430 10.21 2.36 12.96
C LEU A 430 10.32 1.27 14.04
N GLU A 431 11.21 1.42 15.02
CA GLU A 431 11.58 0.38 16.02
C GLU A 431 12.10 -0.95 15.41
N LEU A 432 12.53 -0.93 14.15
CA LEU A 432 13.06 -2.10 13.47
C LEU A 432 14.52 -2.34 13.91
N SER A 433 14.85 -3.61 14.12
CA SER A 433 16.19 -4.07 14.46
C SER A 433 16.93 -4.52 13.21
N SER A 434 18.13 -3.98 12.95
CA SER A 434 19.02 -4.47 11.87
C SER A 434 19.54 -5.89 12.08
N LYS A 435 19.28 -6.49 13.26
CA LYS A 435 19.53 -7.93 13.53
C LYS A 435 18.39 -8.83 13.07
N GLU A 436 17.21 -8.27 12.84
CA GLU A 436 15.97 -9.01 12.51
C GLU A 436 15.49 -8.68 11.08
N ILE A 437 15.96 -7.57 10.51
CA ILE A 437 15.63 -7.10 9.17
C ILE A 437 16.90 -6.81 8.39
N GLU A 438 16.99 -7.45 7.22
CA GLU A 438 18.10 -7.29 6.29
C GLU A 438 18.04 -5.91 5.62
N VAL A 439 18.94 -5.03 6.04
CA VAL A 439 19.05 -3.63 5.58
C VAL A 439 19.39 -3.56 4.09
N GLU A 440 20.18 -4.52 3.60
CA GLU A 440 20.71 -4.59 2.23
C GLU A 440 19.62 -4.53 1.15
N ALA A 441 18.38 -4.92 1.46
CA ALA A 441 17.25 -4.77 0.54
C ALA A 441 16.95 -3.30 0.17
N LEU A 442 17.38 -2.35 1.00
CA LEU A 442 17.23 -0.91 0.74
C LEU A 442 18.22 -0.42 -0.32
N SER A 443 19.41 -1.05 -0.48
CA SER A 443 20.43 -0.69 -1.50
C SER A 443 20.05 -1.09 -2.94
N GLY A 444 18.86 -1.66 -3.10
CA GLY A 444 18.23 -1.90 -4.40
C GLY A 444 18.60 -3.21 -5.09
N GLU A 445 19.44 -4.04 -4.46
CA GLU A 445 19.69 -5.41 -4.89
C GLU A 445 18.72 -6.40 -4.24
N TRP A 446 18.36 -7.44 -4.99
CA TRP A 446 17.60 -8.57 -4.48
C TRP A 446 18.51 -9.48 -3.63
N ILE A 447 18.05 -9.85 -2.43
CA ILE A 447 18.81 -10.66 -1.46
C ILE A 447 18.18 -12.03 -1.20
#